data_AF-A0A352XQ74-F1
#
_entry.id   AF-A0A352XQ74-F1
#
_cell.length_a   1.000
_cell.length_b   1.000
_cell.length_c   1.000
_cell.angle_alpha   90.00
_cell.angle_beta   90.00
_cell.angle_gamma   90.00
#
_symmetry.space_group_name_H-M   'P 1'
#
loop_
_entity.id
_entity.type
_entity.pdbx_description
1 polymer ?
#
loop_
_entity_poly.entity_id
_entity_poly.type
_entity_poly.pdbx_seq_one_letter_code
_entity_poly.pdbx_strand_id
1 'polypeptide(L)'
;MLTTPGYTLRVIWACMKKDIKSALTERFFTIISIFVPVNILILLSLFVVSGGKAPTAVVMNDTGPYARQFYTAMSNAHSFSLQTATASEAANLLQRGRIVAVVTIPADFDARIHLNQPVRVHVDINNLNTDFTNDIRRAIPLSITSFYAKAFPDLVTITPNEIDQYRQDTDYIPYLTVSILVIGLVLAGILQSGSASAREWENETIKELLLSPASRWSMIVGKMLGAFVMSIASVIVVLLVLIF
;
A
#
# COMPACT_ATOMS: atom_id res chain seq x y z
N MET A 1 -29.10 -12.87 -43.12
CA MET A 1 -27.84 -13.08 -43.86
C MET A 1 -27.19 -11.72 -44.11
N LEU A 2 -26.13 -11.39 -43.38
CA LEU A 2 -25.06 -10.42 -43.70
C LEU A 2 -24.02 -10.45 -42.55
N THR A 3 -23.53 -11.64 -42.21
CA THR A 3 -22.41 -11.83 -41.28
C THR A 3 -21.10 -11.89 -42.06
N THR A 4 -20.84 -10.88 -42.88
CA THR A 4 -19.48 -10.74 -43.43
C THR A 4 -18.57 -10.25 -42.29
N PRO A 5 -17.34 -10.80 -42.16
CA PRO A 5 -16.40 -10.41 -41.10
C PRO A 5 -16.19 -8.88 -41.05
N GLY A 6 -16.16 -8.24 -42.22
CA GLY A 6 -16.01 -6.78 -42.35
C GLY A 6 -17.19 -5.96 -41.81
N TYR A 7 -18.43 -6.45 -41.92
CA TYR A 7 -19.60 -5.77 -41.35
C TYR A 7 -19.58 -5.85 -39.81
N THR A 8 -19.23 -7.02 -39.28
CA THR A 8 -19.12 -7.26 -37.83
C THR A 8 -18.09 -6.33 -37.18
N LEU A 9 -16.91 -6.20 -37.80
CA LEU A 9 -15.84 -5.34 -37.30
C LEU A 9 -16.23 -3.85 -37.37
N ARG A 10 -16.95 -3.43 -38.42
CA ARG A 10 -17.48 -2.07 -38.54
C ARG A 10 -18.47 -1.74 -37.43
N VAL A 11 -19.37 -2.67 -37.08
CA VAL A 11 -20.33 -2.48 -35.97
C VAL A 11 -19.58 -2.32 -34.64
N ILE A 12 -18.63 -3.23 -34.34
CA ILE A 12 -17.81 -3.17 -33.13
C ILE A 12 -17.13 -1.79 -33.01
N TRP A 13 -16.47 -1.36 -34.09
CA TRP A 13 -15.78 -0.07 -34.13
C TRP A 13 -16.73 1.13 -33.99
N ALA A 14 -17.89 1.09 -34.64
CA ALA A 14 -18.89 2.16 -34.55
C ALA A 14 -19.45 2.29 -33.13
N CYS A 15 -19.81 1.18 -32.48
CA CYS A 15 -20.25 1.15 -31.09
C CYS A 15 -19.15 1.70 -30.16
N MET A 16 -17.92 1.22 -30.31
CA MET A 16 -16.77 1.69 -29.53
C MET A 16 -16.58 3.21 -29.65
N LYS A 17 -16.54 3.73 -30.88
CA LYS A 17 -16.34 5.16 -31.15
C LYS A 17 -17.49 6.02 -30.58
N LYS A 18 -18.73 5.54 -30.68
CA LYS A 18 -19.91 6.22 -30.14
C LYS A 18 -19.83 6.33 -28.62
N ASP A 19 -19.48 5.25 -27.93
CA ASP A 19 -19.39 5.25 -26.47
C ASP A 19 -18.22 6.10 -25.96
N ILE A 20 -17.05 6.02 -26.60
CA ILE A 20 -15.90 6.90 -26.27
C ILE A 20 -16.29 8.38 -26.45
N LYS A 21 -16.93 8.73 -27.57
CA LYS A 21 -17.38 10.10 -27.82
C LYS A 21 -18.41 10.54 -26.78
N SER A 22 -19.37 9.68 -26.44
CA SER A 22 -20.38 9.97 -25.42
C SER A 22 -19.75 10.15 -24.04
N ALA A 23 -18.78 9.33 -23.67
CA ALA A 23 -18.04 9.48 -22.43
C ALA A 23 -17.35 10.85 -22.37
N LEU A 24 -16.53 11.19 -23.37
CA LEU A 24 -15.75 12.43 -23.39
C LEU A 24 -16.60 13.70 -23.47
N THR A 25 -17.81 13.63 -24.02
CA THR A 25 -18.73 14.78 -24.10
C THR A 25 -19.36 15.07 -22.74
N GLU A 26 -19.68 14.02 -21.99
CA GLU A 26 -20.33 14.07 -20.67
C GLU A 26 -19.30 14.17 -19.55
N ARG A 27 -18.86 15.41 -19.29
CA ARG A 27 -17.76 15.71 -18.36
C ARG A 27 -17.98 15.14 -16.97
N PHE A 28 -19.19 15.16 -16.44
CA PHE A 28 -19.47 14.73 -15.06
C PHE A 28 -19.12 13.26 -14.82
N PHE A 29 -19.60 12.36 -15.68
CA PHE A 29 -19.34 10.93 -15.53
C PHE A 29 -17.90 10.54 -15.81
N THR A 30 -17.26 11.21 -16.79
CA THR A 30 -15.82 11.03 -17.07
C THR A 30 -14.96 11.53 -15.91
N ILE A 31 -15.34 12.64 -15.27
CA ILE A 31 -14.66 13.14 -14.07
C ILE A 31 -14.82 12.13 -12.93
N ILE A 32 -16.05 11.64 -12.67
CA ILE A 32 -16.30 10.67 -11.59
C ILE A 32 -15.54 9.36 -11.80
N SER A 33 -15.49 8.84 -13.04
CA SER A 33 -14.78 7.59 -13.33
C SER A 33 -13.28 7.67 -13.05
N ILE A 34 -12.69 8.86 -13.13
CA ILE A 34 -11.28 9.12 -12.77
C ILE A 34 -11.15 9.45 -11.29
N PHE A 35 -12.02 10.31 -10.77
CA PHE A 35 -11.97 10.84 -9.42
C PHE A 35 -12.09 9.75 -8.35
N VAL A 36 -12.99 8.78 -8.54
CA VAL A 36 -13.22 7.70 -7.55
C VAL A 36 -11.97 6.84 -7.34
N PRO A 37 -11.33 6.28 -8.40
CA PRO A 37 -10.05 5.60 -8.26
C PRO A 37 -8.94 6.45 -7.62
N VAL A 38 -8.79 7.71 -8.04
CA VAL A 38 -7.78 8.62 -7.47
C VAL A 38 -8.04 8.85 -5.98
N ASN A 39 -9.29 9.03 -5.57
CA ASN A 39 -9.63 9.26 -4.17
C ASN A 39 -9.33 8.02 -3.32
N ILE A 40 -9.69 6.82 -3.79
CA ILE A 40 -9.34 5.55 -3.13
C ILE A 40 -7.82 5.42 -2.99
N LEU A 41 -7.07 5.78 -4.04
CA LEU A 41 -5.61 5.79 -4.00
C LEU A 41 -5.09 6.70 -2.91
N ILE A 42 -5.56 7.95 -2.84
CA ILE A 42 -5.13 8.92 -1.83
C ILE A 42 -5.42 8.39 -0.42
N LEU A 43 -6.62 7.85 -0.19
CA LEU A 43 -7.00 7.30 1.11
C LEU A 43 -6.10 6.12 1.52
N LEU A 44 -5.78 5.22 0.58
CA LEU A 44 -4.87 4.10 0.83
C LEU A 44 -3.44 4.59 1.06
N SER A 45 -2.93 5.54 0.28
CA SER A 45 -1.62 6.13 0.49
C SER A 45 -1.50 6.77 1.88
N LEU A 46 -2.55 7.46 2.35
CA LEU A 46 -2.59 8.00 3.72
C LEU A 46 -2.54 6.90 4.77
N PHE A 47 -3.22 5.77 4.54
CA PHE A 47 -3.16 4.61 5.43
C PHE A 47 -1.74 4.04 5.55
N VAL A 48 -1.04 3.91 4.42
CA VAL A 48 0.35 3.44 4.38
C VAL A 48 1.28 4.33 5.18
N VAL A 49 1.24 5.64 4.93
CA VAL A 49 2.13 6.60 5.59
C VAL A 49 1.91 6.59 7.11
N SER A 50 0.69 6.30 7.55
CA SER A 50 0.32 6.21 8.97
C SER A 50 0.76 4.89 9.65
N GLY A 51 1.02 3.82 8.90
CA GLY A 51 1.13 2.46 9.44
C GLY A 51 2.51 1.79 9.38
N GLY A 52 3.51 2.39 8.74
CA GLY A 52 4.74 1.66 8.38
C GLY A 52 5.74 1.37 9.52
N LYS A 53 5.71 2.09 10.64
CA LYS A 53 6.67 1.93 11.75
C LYS A 53 5.99 2.09 13.09
N ALA A 54 6.26 1.18 14.03
CA ALA A 54 5.70 1.20 15.37
C ALA A 54 6.31 2.35 16.21
N PRO A 55 5.55 3.38 16.63
CA PRO A 55 6.08 4.45 17.46
C PRO A 55 6.47 3.90 18.84
N THR A 56 7.75 3.92 19.16
CA THR A 56 8.31 3.21 20.31
C THR A 56 9.26 4.11 21.09
N ALA A 57 9.05 4.21 22.40
CA ALA A 57 9.99 4.92 23.28
C ALA A 57 11.04 3.95 23.81
N VAL A 58 12.30 4.41 23.90
CA VAL A 58 13.37 3.68 24.56
C VAL A 58 13.77 4.44 25.82
N VAL A 59 13.61 3.78 26.97
CA VAL A 59 14.06 4.28 28.27
C VAL A 59 15.49 3.77 28.48
N MET A 60 16.45 4.69 28.38
CA MET A 60 17.88 4.41 28.51
C MET A 60 18.32 4.66 29.95
N ASN A 61 18.26 3.65 30.83
CA ASN A 61 18.81 3.81 32.20
C ASN A 61 20.32 3.60 32.25
N ASP A 62 20.88 2.94 31.24
CA ASP A 62 22.31 2.86 30.97
C ASP A 62 22.63 3.64 29.68
N THR A 63 23.77 4.34 29.67
CA THR A 63 24.24 5.14 28.53
C THR A 63 25.62 4.72 28.04
N GLY A 64 26.10 3.55 28.47
CA GLY A 64 27.36 2.98 28.02
C GLY A 64 27.36 2.52 26.54
N PRO A 65 28.53 2.10 26.02
CA PRO A 65 28.70 1.70 24.62
C PRO A 65 27.76 0.58 24.16
N TYR A 66 27.49 -0.47 24.95
CA TYR A 66 26.65 -1.58 24.48
C TYR A 66 25.17 -1.19 24.46
N ALA A 67 24.70 -0.43 25.44
CA ALA A 67 23.35 0.13 25.46
C ALA A 67 23.08 0.98 24.21
N ARG A 68 24.03 1.85 23.81
CA ARG A 68 23.92 2.64 22.57
C ARG A 68 23.95 1.75 21.33
N GLN A 69 24.80 0.73 21.31
CA GLN A 69 24.87 -0.21 20.19
C GLN A 69 23.56 -0.99 20.02
N PHE A 70 22.91 -1.38 21.13
CA PHE A 70 21.59 -2.02 21.11
C PHE A 70 20.51 -1.07 20.59
N TYR A 71 20.51 0.20 21.03
CA TYR A 71 19.61 1.23 20.48
C TYR A 71 19.78 1.38 18.96
N THR A 72 21.03 1.44 18.47
CA THR A 72 21.32 1.52 17.03
C THR A 72 20.87 0.25 16.30
N ALA A 73 21.03 -0.94 16.89
CA ALA A 73 20.55 -2.18 16.31
C ALA A 73 19.02 -2.17 16.14
N MET A 74 18.28 -1.68 17.15
CA MET A 74 16.83 -1.50 17.04
C MET A 74 16.45 -0.47 15.97
N SER A 75 17.18 0.65 15.88
CA SER A 75 16.91 1.68 14.86
C SER A 75 17.07 1.15 13.44
N ASN A 76 17.98 0.20 13.23
CA ASN A 76 18.25 -0.42 11.92
C ASN A 76 17.30 -1.57 11.59
N ALA A 77 16.43 -2.00 12.51
CA ALA A 77 15.45 -3.06 12.25
C ALA A 77 14.28 -2.60 11.37
N HIS A 78 14.21 -1.31 11.00
CA HIS A 78 13.18 -0.67 10.16
C HIS A 78 11.71 -0.80 10.63
N SER A 79 11.43 -1.56 11.70
CA SER A 79 10.08 -1.75 12.26
C SER A 79 9.68 -0.69 13.29
N PHE A 80 10.62 0.09 13.81
CA PHE A 80 10.38 1.05 14.88
C PHE A 80 10.56 2.49 14.43
N SER A 81 9.74 3.38 14.97
CA SER A 81 10.03 4.81 15.04
C SER A 81 10.47 5.12 16.47
N LEU A 82 11.80 5.09 16.68
CA LEU A 82 12.39 5.21 18.02
C LEU A 82 12.51 6.66 18.48
N GLN A 83 12.23 6.88 19.76
CA GLN A 83 12.56 8.11 20.47
C GLN A 83 13.04 7.78 21.88
N THR A 84 14.01 8.52 22.40
CA THR A 84 14.43 8.35 23.80
C THR A 84 13.53 9.18 24.71
N ALA A 85 13.08 8.59 25.81
CA ALA A 85 12.23 9.27 26.78
C ALA A 85 12.53 8.81 28.21
N THR A 86 12.19 9.63 29.20
CA THR A 86 12.22 9.18 30.60
C THR A 86 11.12 8.15 30.87
N ALA A 87 11.27 7.32 31.91
CA ALA A 87 10.26 6.32 32.25
C ALA A 87 8.86 6.93 32.47
N SER A 88 8.78 8.08 33.16
CA SER A 88 7.52 8.81 33.38
C SER A 88 6.92 9.36 32.10
N GLU A 89 7.75 9.88 31.20
CA GLU A 89 7.31 10.42 29.92
C GLU A 89 6.84 9.31 28.98
N ALA A 90 7.60 8.22 28.87
CA ALA A 90 7.22 7.04 28.09
C ALA A 90 5.88 6.46 28.56
N ALA A 91 5.67 6.33 29.88
CA ALA A 91 4.39 5.88 30.43
C ALA A 91 3.23 6.82 30.06
N ASN A 92 3.45 8.14 30.13
CA ASN A 92 2.44 9.14 29.75
C ASN A 92 2.10 9.08 28.26
N LEU A 93 3.12 8.96 27.40
CA LEU A 93 2.95 8.83 25.95
C LEU A 93 2.21 7.55 25.58
N LEU A 94 2.49 6.44 26.28
CA LEU A 94 1.81 5.16 26.09
C LEU A 94 0.33 5.27 26.49
N GLN A 95 0.03 5.88 27.64
CA GLN A 95 -1.34 6.12 28.10
C GLN A 95 -2.13 7.04 27.15
N ARG A 96 -1.48 8.04 26.55
CA ARG A 96 -2.09 8.96 25.57
C ARG A 96 -2.21 8.34 24.16
N GLY A 97 -1.74 7.11 23.95
CA GLY A 97 -1.74 6.45 22.65
C GLY A 97 -0.83 7.10 21.61
N ARG A 98 0.17 7.89 22.04
CA ARG A 98 1.16 8.52 21.15
C ARG A 98 2.27 7.55 20.77
N ILE A 99 2.51 6.54 21.61
CA ILE A 99 3.38 5.41 21.33
C ILE A 99 2.64 4.10 21.58
N VAL A 100 3.13 3.03 20.98
CA VAL A 100 2.56 1.68 21.10
C VAL A 100 3.47 0.73 21.87
N ALA A 101 4.73 1.09 22.12
CA ALA A 101 5.62 0.31 22.96
C ALA A 101 6.65 1.16 23.71
N VAL A 102 7.13 0.60 24.82
CA VAL A 102 8.25 1.11 25.62
C VAL A 102 9.27 -0.01 25.78
N VAL A 103 10.52 0.24 25.40
CA VAL A 103 11.64 -0.66 25.63
C VAL A 103 12.53 -0.06 26.70
N THR A 104 12.71 -0.77 27.81
CA THR A 104 13.53 -0.29 28.94
C THR A 104 14.84 -1.04 28.99
N ILE A 105 15.93 -0.31 28.75
CA ILE A 105 17.30 -0.80 28.95
C ILE A 105 17.67 -0.55 30.43
N PRO A 106 17.98 -1.60 31.21
CA PRO A 106 18.29 -1.45 32.63
C PRO A 106 19.64 -0.76 32.86
N ALA A 107 19.85 -0.19 34.05
CA ALA A 107 21.06 0.59 34.38
C ALA A 107 22.34 -0.24 34.47
N ASP A 108 22.22 -1.57 34.59
CA ASP A 108 23.32 -2.53 34.69
C ASP A 108 23.56 -3.30 33.39
N PHE A 109 23.02 -2.80 32.26
CA PHE A 109 23.11 -3.46 30.96
C PHE A 109 24.55 -3.70 30.54
N ASP A 110 25.36 -2.64 30.43
CA ASP A 110 26.74 -2.76 29.97
C ASP A 110 27.59 -3.58 30.94
N ALA A 111 27.43 -3.35 32.25
CA ALA A 111 28.18 -4.07 33.28
C ALA A 111 27.95 -5.59 33.19
N ARG A 112 26.70 -6.03 33.00
CA ARG A 112 26.36 -7.45 32.86
C ARG A 112 26.81 -8.03 31.53
N ILE A 113 26.65 -7.29 30.44
CA ILE A 113 27.10 -7.72 29.11
C ILE A 113 28.63 -7.92 29.11
N HIS A 114 29.39 -7.02 29.72
CA HIS A 114 30.83 -7.18 29.92
C HIS A 114 31.20 -8.42 30.74
N LEU A 115 30.38 -8.78 31.73
CA LEU A 115 30.58 -9.96 32.59
C LEU A 115 30.00 -11.25 31.99
N ASN A 116 29.52 -11.24 30.74
CA ASN A 116 28.80 -12.36 30.11
C ASN A 116 27.62 -12.88 30.95
N GLN A 117 26.95 -11.98 31.66
CA GLN A 117 25.78 -12.30 32.48
C GLN A 117 24.48 -12.00 31.73
N PRO A 118 23.41 -12.78 31.97
CA PRO A 118 22.12 -12.53 31.34
C PRO A 118 21.51 -11.19 31.82
N VAL A 119 21.03 -10.41 30.86
CA VAL A 119 20.31 -9.16 31.07
C VAL A 119 18.87 -9.31 30.62
N ARG A 120 17.92 -8.78 31.39
CA ARG A 120 16.50 -8.73 31.01
C ARG A 120 16.18 -7.33 30.51
N VAL A 121 15.83 -7.23 29.23
CA VAL A 121 15.28 -6.01 28.64
C VAL A 121 13.76 -6.10 28.71
N HIS A 122 13.12 -5.11 29.34
CA HIS A 122 11.67 -5.07 29.47
C HIS A 122 11.05 -4.38 28.27
N VAL A 123 9.99 -4.97 27.71
CA VAL A 123 9.24 -4.42 26.57
C VAL A 123 7.76 -4.39 26.94
N ASP A 124 7.24 -3.19 27.16
CA ASP A 124 5.82 -2.96 27.39
C ASP A 124 5.15 -2.62 26.06
N ILE A 125 4.10 -3.35 25.69
CA ILE A 125 3.41 -3.16 24.41
C ILE A 125 1.93 -2.88 24.67
N ASN A 126 1.42 -1.81 24.07
CA ASN A 126 0.01 -1.51 24.02
C ASN A 126 -0.65 -2.34 22.89
N ASN A 127 -1.29 -3.44 23.27
CA ASN A 127 -1.91 -4.40 22.35
C ASN A 127 -3.30 -3.96 21.82
N LEU A 128 -3.55 -2.65 21.66
CA LEU A 128 -4.74 -2.16 20.96
C LEU A 128 -4.69 -2.43 19.46
N ASN A 129 -3.49 -2.56 18.89
CA ASN A 129 -3.27 -2.95 17.51
C ASN A 129 -2.38 -4.20 17.47
N THR A 130 -2.94 -5.29 16.94
CA THR A 130 -2.26 -6.59 16.85
C THR A 130 -1.11 -6.58 15.85
N ASP A 131 -1.19 -5.77 14.79
CA ASP A 131 -0.16 -5.68 13.75
C ASP A 131 1.11 -5.07 14.33
N PHE A 132 0.99 -3.91 14.99
CA PHE A 132 2.13 -3.30 15.69
C PHE A 132 2.71 -4.23 16.76
N THR A 133 1.87 -4.94 17.50
CA THR A 133 2.34 -5.91 18.50
C THR A 133 3.15 -7.03 17.88
N ASN A 134 2.72 -7.56 16.74
CA ASN A 134 3.43 -8.61 16.02
C ASN A 134 4.74 -8.10 15.40
N ASP A 135 4.75 -6.88 14.87
CA ASP A 135 5.96 -6.24 14.32
C ASP A 135 7.01 -6.05 15.40
N ILE A 136 6.64 -5.52 16.57
CA ILE A 136 7.54 -5.37 17.72
C ILE A 136 8.07 -6.74 18.16
N ARG A 137 7.20 -7.73 18.31
CA ARG A 137 7.59 -9.10 18.72
C ARG A 137 8.57 -9.75 17.75
N ARG A 138 8.50 -9.44 16.46
CA ARG A 138 9.44 -9.93 15.43
C ARG A 138 10.74 -9.13 15.41
N ALA A 139 10.66 -7.82 15.58
CA ALA A 139 11.79 -6.92 15.46
C ALA A 139 12.73 -6.94 16.68
N ILE A 140 12.23 -7.20 17.89
CA ILE A 140 13.07 -7.30 19.10
C ILE A 140 14.11 -8.45 18.99
N PRO A 141 13.73 -9.71 18.67
CA PRO A 141 14.71 -10.78 18.46
C PRO A 141 15.73 -10.49 17.36
N LEU A 142 15.31 -9.86 16.26
CA LEU A 142 16.21 -9.45 15.17
C LEU A 142 17.22 -8.40 15.64
N SER A 143 16.75 -7.44 16.45
CA SER A 143 17.60 -6.39 17.04
C SER A 143 18.64 -6.99 18.00
N ILE A 144 18.23 -7.96 18.83
CA ILE A 144 19.12 -8.71 19.73
C ILE A 144 20.16 -9.47 18.92
N THR A 145 19.74 -10.21 17.89
CA THR A 145 20.63 -11.01 17.04
C THR A 145 21.68 -10.11 16.35
N SER A 146 21.23 -8.98 15.80
CA SER A 146 22.08 -7.98 15.15
C SER A 146 23.05 -7.31 16.13
N PHE A 147 22.60 -7.06 17.37
CA PHE A 147 23.44 -6.56 18.45
C PHE A 147 24.54 -7.56 18.80
N TYR A 148 24.21 -8.83 19.06
CA TYR A 148 25.20 -9.84 19.42
C TYR A 148 26.26 -10.05 18.33
N ALA A 149 25.85 -10.11 17.06
CA ALA A 149 26.77 -10.27 15.93
C ALA A 149 27.79 -9.12 15.82
N LYS A 150 27.41 -7.89 16.22
CA LYS A 150 28.30 -6.72 16.19
C LYS A 150 29.07 -6.50 17.49
N ALA A 151 28.48 -6.83 18.64
CA ALA A 151 29.09 -6.65 19.96
C ALA A 151 30.13 -7.75 20.26
N PHE A 152 29.93 -8.95 19.72
CA PHE A 152 30.76 -10.13 19.99
C PHE A 152 31.13 -10.89 18.70
N PRO A 153 31.88 -10.27 17.78
CA PRO A 153 32.16 -10.84 16.45
C PRO A 153 32.88 -12.20 16.51
N ASP A 154 33.73 -12.41 17.51
CA ASP A 154 34.52 -13.63 17.69
C ASP A 154 33.77 -14.75 18.44
N LEU A 155 32.65 -14.42 19.10
CA LEU A 155 31.88 -15.36 19.92
C LEU A 155 30.65 -15.89 19.18
N VAL A 156 30.01 -15.03 18.36
CA VAL A 156 28.81 -15.36 17.58
C VAL A 156 28.91 -14.68 16.21
N THR A 157 29.38 -15.41 15.20
CA THR A 157 29.41 -14.93 13.82
C THR A 157 28.13 -15.35 13.10
N ILE A 158 27.20 -14.41 12.93
CA ILE A 158 26.04 -14.59 12.06
C ILE A 158 26.30 -13.78 10.80
N THR A 159 26.62 -14.47 9.71
CA THR A 159 26.82 -13.88 8.39
C THR A 159 25.58 -14.14 7.53
N PRO A 160 24.59 -13.24 7.54
CA PRO A 160 23.47 -13.35 6.61
C PRO A 160 24.00 -13.17 5.19
N ASN A 161 23.74 -14.16 4.32
CA ASN A 161 23.99 -14.01 2.90
C ASN A 161 22.76 -13.41 2.25
N GLU A 162 22.65 -12.08 2.31
CA GLU A 162 21.58 -11.31 1.69
C GLU A 162 21.92 -11.09 0.21
N ILE A 163 21.06 -11.61 -0.66
CA ILE A 163 21.20 -11.45 -2.11
C ILE A 163 19.98 -10.66 -2.60
N ASP A 164 20.18 -9.38 -2.84
CA ASP A 164 19.16 -8.54 -3.44
C ASP A 164 18.95 -8.95 -4.90
N GLN A 165 17.75 -9.47 -5.19
CA GLN A 165 17.36 -9.81 -6.57
C GLN A 165 17.13 -8.56 -7.42
N TYR A 166 16.85 -7.42 -6.77
CA TYR A 166 16.61 -6.13 -7.40
C TYR A 166 17.55 -5.07 -6.81
N ARG A 167 18.06 -4.17 -7.64
CA ARG A 167 19.01 -3.12 -7.21
C ARG A 167 18.38 -2.03 -6.34
N GLN A 168 17.05 -1.95 -6.33
CA GLN A 168 16.30 -0.94 -5.58
C GLN A 168 15.17 -1.63 -4.83
N ASP A 169 15.01 -1.26 -3.57
CA ASP A 169 13.88 -1.68 -2.76
C ASP A 169 12.58 -1.12 -3.34
N THR A 170 11.57 -1.98 -3.43
CA THR A 170 10.23 -1.53 -3.79
C THR A 170 9.53 -1.08 -2.52
N ASP A 171 9.42 0.24 -2.34
CA ASP A 171 8.67 0.82 -1.24
C ASP A 171 7.20 0.34 -1.27
N TYR A 172 6.57 0.35 -0.10
CA TYR A 172 5.20 -0.14 0.07
C TYR A 172 4.17 0.62 -0.79
N ILE A 173 4.41 1.91 -1.07
CA ILE A 173 3.55 2.73 -1.94
C ILE A 173 3.60 2.22 -3.40
N PRO A 174 4.76 2.18 -4.09
CA PRO A 174 4.88 1.54 -5.41
C PRO A 174 4.31 0.12 -5.49
N TYR A 175 4.49 -0.69 -4.44
CA TYR A 175 3.95 -2.04 -4.38
C TYR A 175 2.42 -2.04 -4.40
N LEU A 176 1.77 -1.21 -3.57
CA LEU A 176 0.31 -1.12 -3.53
C LEU A 176 -0.28 -0.42 -4.76
N THR A 177 0.45 0.48 -5.39
CA THR A 177 0.03 1.16 -6.63
C THR A 177 -0.47 0.17 -7.66
N VAL A 178 0.22 -0.95 -7.88
CA VAL A 178 -0.19 -1.97 -8.86
C VAL A 178 -1.60 -2.49 -8.55
N SER A 179 -1.88 -2.82 -7.29
CA SER A 179 -3.19 -3.31 -6.87
C SER A 179 -4.27 -2.23 -7.04
N ILE A 180 -3.94 -0.98 -6.73
CA ILE A 180 -4.86 0.15 -6.85
C ILE A 180 -5.17 0.46 -8.32
N LEU A 181 -4.19 0.35 -9.23
CA LEU A 181 -4.41 0.53 -10.66
C LEU A 181 -5.40 -0.51 -11.21
N VAL A 182 -5.30 -1.76 -10.75
CA VAL A 182 -6.24 -2.83 -11.13
C VAL A 182 -7.65 -2.52 -10.60
N ILE A 183 -7.78 -2.16 -9.33
CA ILE A 183 -9.08 -1.79 -8.74
C ILE A 183 -9.66 -0.56 -9.46
N GLY A 184 -8.83 0.43 -9.75
CA GLY A 184 -9.19 1.63 -10.47
C GLY A 184 -9.69 1.34 -11.88
N LEU A 185 -9.03 0.43 -12.61
CA LEU A 185 -9.45 -0.04 -13.92
C LEU A 185 -10.83 -0.71 -13.86
N VAL A 186 -11.05 -1.57 -12.87
CA VAL A 186 -12.33 -2.26 -12.67
C VAL A 186 -13.44 -1.27 -12.35
N LEU A 187 -13.22 -0.37 -11.39
CA LEU A 187 -14.21 0.64 -10.99
C LEU A 187 -14.53 1.61 -12.12
N ALA A 188 -13.52 2.12 -12.83
CA ALA A 188 -13.71 2.98 -13.98
C ALA A 188 -14.51 2.26 -15.08
N GLY A 189 -14.21 0.99 -15.35
CA GLY A 189 -14.92 0.18 -16.33
C GLY A 189 -16.39 -0.06 -15.97
N ILE A 190 -16.68 -0.35 -14.70
CA ILE A 190 -18.05 -0.53 -14.19
C ILE A 190 -18.83 0.79 -14.32
N LEU A 191 -18.26 1.91 -13.88
CA LEU A 191 -18.90 3.22 -13.93
C LEU A 191 -19.14 3.66 -15.38
N GLN A 192 -18.17 3.45 -16.27
CA GLN A 192 -18.28 3.83 -17.67
C GLN A 192 -19.31 2.97 -18.41
N SER A 193 -19.29 1.65 -18.20
CA SER A 193 -20.24 0.72 -18.83
C SER A 193 -21.66 0.91 -18.29
N GLY A 194 -21.78 1.13 -16.98
CA GLY A 194 -23.05 1.37 -16.30
C GLY A 194 -23.69 2.67 -16.77
N SER A 195 -22.94 3.77 -16.80
CA SER A 195 -23.43 5.06 -17.29
C SER A 195 -23.76 5.03 -18.78
N ALA A 196 -22.92 4.40 -19.62
CA ALA A 196 -23.21 4.24 -21.05
C ALA A 196 -24.50 3.44 -21.28
N SER A 197 -24.72 2.38 -20.49
CA SER A 197 -25.95 1.57 -20.58
C SER A 197 -27.17 2.33 -20.10
N ALA A 198 -27.09 3.00 -18.94
CA ALA A 198 -28.18 3.81 -18.41
C ALA A 198 -28.62 4.90 -19.40
N ARG A 199 -27.67 5.57 -20.04
CA ARG A 199 -27.96 6.59 -21.07
C ARG A 199 -28.70 6.04 -22.27
N GLU A 200 -28.39 4.81 -22.69
CA GLU A 200 -29.09 4.22 -23.82
C GLU A 200 -30.55 3.89 -23.50
N TRP A 201 -30.80 3.54 -22.23
CA TRP A 201 -32.15 3.38 -21.71
C TRP A 201 -32.88 4.72 -21.61
N GLU A 202 -32.24 5.74 -21.02
CA GLU A 202 -32.80 7.09 -20.85
C GLU A 202 -33.09 7.78 -22.18
N ASN A 203 -32.19 7.69 -23.15
CA ASN A 203 -32.34 8.28 -24.49
C ASN A 203 -33.14 7.39 -25.45
N GLU A 204 -33.68 6.26 -24.97
CA GLU A 204 -34.41 5.25 -25.74
C GLU A 204 -33.69 4.62 -26.95
N THR A 205 -32.43 4.98 -27.20
CA THR A 205 -31.58 4.44 -28.28
C THR A 205 -31.38 2.92 -28.19
N ILE A 206 -31.63 2.31 -27.01
CA ILE A 206 -31.63 0.85 -26.87
C ILE A 206 -32.64 0.16 -27.80
N LYS A 207 -33.81 0.79 -28.04
CA LYS A 207 -34.85 0.24 -28.94
C LYS A 207 -34.36 0.23 -30.38
N GLU A 208 -33.67 1.29 -30.81
CA GLU A 208 -33.09 1.41 -32.14
C GLU A 208 -31.99 0.36 -32.38
N LEU A 209 -31.12 0.15 -31.39
CA LEU A 209 -30.07 -0.88 -31.45
C LEU A 209 -30.66 -2.29 -31.55
N LEU A 210 -31.73 -2.58 -30.82
CA LEU A 210 -32.40 -3.88 -30.84
C LEU A 210 -33.14 -4.16 -32.15
N LEU A 211 -33.62 -3.12 -32.85
CA LEU A 211 -34.25 -3.23 -34.16
C LEU A 211 -33.24 -3.22 -35.32
N SER A 212 -31.99 -2.85 -35.04
CA SER A 212 -30.94 -2.85 -36.06
C SER A 212 -30.60 -4.28 -36.53
N PRO A 213 -30.19 -4.46 -37.80
CA PRO A 213 -29.75 -5.77 -38.31
C PRO A 213 -28.39 -6.21 -37.74
N ALA A 214 -27.81 -5.47 -36.80
CA ALA A 214 -26.51 -5.76 -36.20
C ALA A 214 -26.58 -6.93 -35.21
N SER A 215 -25.51 -7.73 -35.15
CA SER A 215 -25.43 -8.82 -34.18
C SER A 215 -25.31 -8.29 -32.75
N ARG A 216 -26.11 -8.84 -31.82
CA ARG A 216 -26.07 -8.47 -30.39
C ARG A 216 -24.66 -8.62 -29.79
N TRP A 217 -23.95 -9.68 -30.17
CA TRP A 217 -22.57 -9.90 -29.73
C TRP A 217 -21.60 -8.83 -30.25
N SER A 218 -21.76 -8.39 -31.50
CA SER A 218 -20.91 -7.32 -32.06
C SER A 218 -21.12 -5.99 -31.34
N MET A 219 -22.34 -5.69 -30.91
CA MET A 219 -22.64 -4.51 -30.11
C MET A 219 -22.03 -4.61 -28.71
N ILE A 220 -22.22 -5.75 -28.02
CA ILE A 220 -21.65 -5.97 -26.67
C ILE A 220 -20.13 -5.85 -26.69
N VAL A 221 -19.45 -6.50 -27.64
CA VAL A 221 -17.99 -6.42 -27.76
C VAL A 221 -17.53 -4.98 -28.05
N GLY A 222 -18.22 -4.25 -28.93
CA GLY A 222 -17.91 -2.84 -29.21
C GLY A 222 -18.02 -1.95 -27.97
N LYS A 223 -19.05 -2.16 -27.15
CA LYS A 223 -19.22 -1.44 -25.87
C LYS A 223 -18.15 -1.80 -24.85
N MET A 224 -17.85 -3.09 -24.70
CA MET A 224 -16.79 -3.56 -23.79
C MET A 224 -15.44 -2.96 -24.17
N LEU A 225 -15.11 -2.91 -25.47
CA LEU A 225 -13.89 -2.25 -25.95
C LEU A 225 -13.91 -0.75 -25.68
N GLY A 226 -15.06 -0.07 -25.85
CA GLY A 226 -15.20 1.35 -25.56
C GLY A 226 -14.94 1.67 -24.09
N ALA A 227 -15.57 0.91 -23.19
CA ALA A 227 -15.34 1.02 -21.76
C ALA A 227 -13.89 0.69 -21.36
N PHE A 228 -13.30 -0.33 -21.99
CA PHE A 228 -11.91 -0.72 -21.74
C PHE A 228 -10.92 0.39 -22.12
N VAL A 229 -11.07 1.00 -23.31
CA VAL A 229 -10.23 2.12 -23.75
C VAL A 229 -10.37 3.31 -22.80
N MET A 230 -11.59 3.65 -22.39
CA MET A 230 -11.82 4.72 -21.41
C MET A 230 -11.21 4.41 -20.04
N SER A 231 -11.26 3.14 -19.61
CA SER A 231 -10.66 2.69 -18.35
C SER A 231 -9.14 2.78 -18.39
N ILE A 232 -8.50 2.40 -19.51
CA ILE A 232 -7.06 2.59 -19.71
C ILE A 232 -6.70 4.08 -19.63
N ALA A 233 -7.46 4.95 -20.30
CA ALA A 233 -7.23 6.39 -20.24
C ALA A 233 -7.30 6.92 -18.79
N SER A 234 -8.30 6.46 -18.02
CA SER A 234 -8.42 6.77 -16.59
C SER A 234 -7.21 6.31 -15.79
N VAL A 235 -6.74 5.08 -16.02
CA VAL A 235 -5.56 4.51 -15.34
C VAL A 235 -4.29 5.28 -15.67
N ILE A 236 -4.11 5.72 -16.93
CA ILE A 236 -2.98 6.56 -17.32
C ILE A 236 -3.02 7.88 -16.55
N VAL A 237 -4.20 8.50 -16.41
CA VAL A 237 -4.34 9.73 -15.61
C VAL A 237 -4.01 9.49 -14.14
N VAL A 238 -4.51 8.40 -13.54
CA VAL A 238 -4.17 8.02 -12.15
C VAL A 238 -2.66 7.82 -11.98
N LEU A 239 -2.02 7.13 -12.93
CA LEU A 239 -0.60 6.86 -12.89
C LEU A 239 0.23 8.13 -13.03
N LEU A 240 -0.19 9.08 -13.88
CA LEU A 240 0.44 10.40 -13.95
C LEU A 240 0.31 11.13 -12.62
N VAL A 241 -0.87 11.16 -12.01
CA VAL A 241 -1.09 11.79 -10.69
C VAL A 241 -0.25 11.15 -9.58
N LEU A 242 0.11 9.87 -9.72
CA LEU A 242 0.90 9.17 -8.71
C LEU A 242 2.41 9.36 -8.88
N ILE A 243 2.89 9.49 -10.12
CA ILE A 243 4.32 9.70 -10.39
C ILE A 243 4.74 11.13 -10.00
N PHE A 244 3.82 12.09 -10.05
CA PHE A 244 4.02 13.48 -9.62
C PHE A 244 3.65 13.69 -8.16
#